data_AF-A0AAV1QQB4-F1
#
_entry.id   AF-A0AAV1QQB4-F1
#
_cell.length_a   1.000
_cell.length_b   1.000
_cell.length_c   1.000
_cell.angle_alpha   90.00
_cell.angle_beta   90.00
_cell.angle_gamma   90.00
#
_symmetry.space_group_name_H-M   'P 1'
#
loop_
_entity.id
_entity.type
_entity.pdbx_description
1 polymer ?
#
loop_
_entity_poly.entity_id
_entity_poly.type
_entity_poly.pdbx_seq_one_letter_code
_entity_poly.pdbx_strand_id
1 'polypeptide(L)'
;MEGSESKAVFESLNLNPQLFINETLNTVDDLVDDAFNFYHQEASTLLKTDVTVKSQFLSEGIDYIRNMIQSDLDTRLGMWEKYCVHHIFAVPKGFSLPQTESPAETLMCQDVLCDPDLDTQLDNLRNRLTMIGKESAELNYELQALERQSASSDHCAELVSEALQLYDQASVQDMFQDLVSTMSELREKMEKLRTRKVENIECVRAKRIHDPDRDLLASNYSKGLPNATVEDLQEFMADLKHM
;
A
#
# COMPACT_ATOMS: atom_id res chain seq x y z
N MET A 1 -26.58 -34.61 -6.28
CA MET A 1 -25.73 -35.75 -6.67
C MET A 1 -25.23 -36.55 -5.46
N GLU A 2 -25.88 -36.46 -4.29
CA GLU A 2 -25.52 -37.26 -3.12
C GLU A 2 -26.36 -38.55 -3.10
N GLY A 3 -25.68 -39.70 -3.17
CA GLY A 3 -26.29 -41.02 -2.89
C GLY A 3 -26.78 -41.85 -4.08
N SER A 4 -26.50 -41.45 -5.34
CA SER A 4 -26.89 -42.26 -6.52
C SER A 4 -25.90 -43.39 -6.81
N GLU A 5 -26.38 -44.53 -7.34
CA GLU A 5 -25.56 -45.67 -7.82
C GLU A 5 -24.40 -45.24 -8.74
N SER A 6 -24.64 -44.21 -9.58
CA SER A 6 -23.62 -43.60 -10.43
C SER A 6 -22.39 -43.10 -9.65
N LYS A 7 -22.59 -42.52 -8.47
CA LYS A 7 -21.52 -41.92 -7.67
C LYS A 7 -20.55 -43.01 -7.17
N ALA A 8 -21.09 -44.14 -6.69
CA ALA A 8 -20.27 -45.27 -6.24
C ALA A 8 -19.44 -45.87 -7.39
N VAL A 9 -19.99 -45.89 -8.60
CA VAL A 9 -19.28 -46.33 -9.81
C VAL A 9 -18.11 -45.39 -10.13
N PHE A 10 -18.32 -44.07 -10.16
CA PHE A 10 -17.23 -43.14 -10.42
C PHE A 10 -16.18 -43.10 -9.31
N GLU A 11 -16.60 -43.19 -8.04
CA GLU A 11 -15.67 -43.31 -6.90
C GLU A 11 -14.79 -44.57 -6.99
N SER A 12 -15.35 -45.70 -7.43
CA SER A 12 -14.57 -46.94 -7.63
C SER A 12 -13.50 -46.81 -8.72
N LEU A 13 -13.70 -45.90 -9.67
CA LEU A 13 -12.74 -45.55 -10.73
C LEU A 13 -11.84 -44.37 -10.36
N ASN A 14 -11.95 -43.86 -9.12
CA ASN A 14 -11.25 -42.67 -8.64
C ASN A 14 -11.54 -41.41 -9.51
N LEU A 15 -12.75 -41.33 -10.06
CA LEU A 15 -13.22 -40.20 -10.87
C LEU A 15 -14.19 -39.33 -10.07
N ASN A 16 -14.06 -38.01 -10.22
CA ASN A 16 -14.99 -37.05 -9.64
C ASN A 16 -15.61 -36.16 -10.74
N PRO A 17 -16.78 -36.56 -11.26
CA PRO A 17 -17.50 -35.77 -12.26
C PRO A 17 -17.87 -34.36 -11.82
N GLN A 18 -18.21 -34.15 -10.54
CA GLN A 18 -18.56 -32.82 -10.04
C GLN A 18 -17.33 -31.91 -10.04
N LEU A 19 -16.16 -32.44 -9.70
CA LEU A 19 -14.91 -31.68 -9.77
C LEU A 19 -14.64 -31.20 -11.20
N PHE A 20 -14.81 -32.08 -12.20
CA PHE A 20 -14.66 -31.70 -13.61
C PHE A 20 -15.64 -30.61 -14.04
N ILE A 21 -16.92 -30.73 -13.65
CA ILE A 21 -17.94 -29.74 -13.97
C ILE A 21 -17.58 -28.39 -13.34
N ASN A 22 -17.25 -28.37 -12.05
CA ASN A 22 -16.88 -27.15 -11.33
C ASN A 22 -15.64 -26.48 -11.94
N GLU A 23 -14.61 -27.26 -12.28
CA GLU A 23 -13.40 -26.73 -12.93
C GLU A 23 -13.72 -26.07 -14.28
N THR A 24 -14.60 -26.70 -15.05
CA THR A 24 -15.03 -26.16 -16.35
C THR A 24 -15.81 -24.86 -16.17
N LEU A 25 -16.72 -24.79 -15.19
CA LEU A 25 -17.48 -23.58 -14.88
C LEU A 25 -16.54 -22.45 -14.46
N ASN A 26 -15.64 -22.70 -13.51
CA ASN A 26 -14.67 -21.72 -13.04
C ASN A 26 -13.76 -21.22 -14.18
N THR A 27 -13.30 -22.12 -15.05
CA THR A 27 -12.46 -21.74 -16.21
C THR A 27 -13.20 -20.79 -17.16
N VAL A 28 -14.51 -21.01 -17.35
CA VAL A 28 -15.33 -20.14 -18.19
C VAL A 28 -15.54 -18.78 -17.53
N ASP A 29 -15.78 -18.74 -16.23
CA ASP A 29 -15.91 -17.49 -15.47
C ASP A 29 -14.61 -16.67 -15.52
N ASP A 30 -13.46 -17.30 -15.24
CA ASP A 30 -12.13 -16.67 -15.31
C ASP A 30 -11.87 -16.08 -16.71
N LEU A 31 -12.21 -16.83 -17.77
CA LEU A 31 -12.05 -16.37 -19.15
C LEU A 31 -12.91 -15.15 -19.48
N VAL A 32 -14.15 -15.13 -18.99
CA VAL A 32 -15.07 -14.00 -19.17
C VAL A 32 -14.51 -12.78 -18.45
N ASP A 33 -14.07 -12.94 -17.21
CA ASP A 33 -13.51 -11.86 -16.42
C ASP A 33 -12.26 -11.27 -17.07
N ASP A 34 -11.33 -12.11 -17.51
CA ASP A 34 -10.12 -11.71 -18.22
C ASP A 34 -10.43 -10.98 -19.53
N ALA A 35 -11.39 -11.48 -20.31
CA ALA A 35 -11.79 -10.85 -21.56
C ALA A 35 -12.35 -9.44 -21.36
N PHE A 36 -13.19 -9.24 -20.33
CA PHE A 36 -13.74 -7.92 -20.03
C PHE A 36 -12.71 -6.98 -19.40
N ASN A 37 -11.78 -7.51 -18.60
CA ASN A 37 -10.66 -6.73 -18.06
C ASN A 37 -9.76 -6.22 -19.21
N PHE A 38 -9.43 -7.09 -20.16
CA PHE A 38 -8.71 -6.71 -21.38
C PHE A 38 -9.48 -5.67 -22.20
N TYR A 39 -10.77 -5.87 -22.44
CA TYR A 39 -11.61 -4.92 -23.18
C TYR A 39 -11.64 -3.55 -22.49
N HIS A 40 -11.75 -3.52 -21.16
CA HIS A 40 -11.74 -2.28 -20.40
C HIS A 40 -10.42 -1.52 -20.53
N GLN A 41 -9.29 -2.23 -20.45
CA GLN A 41 -7.96 -1.65 -20.65
C GLN A 41 -7.82 -1.07 -22.06
N GLU A 42 -8.16 -1.84 -23.09
CA GLU A 42 -8.04 -1.42 -24.50
C GLU A 42 -8.99 -0.27 -24.85
N ALA A 43 -10.22 -0.29 -24.32
CA ALA A 43 -11.16 0.81 -24.53
C ALA A 43 -10.66 2.11 -23.86
N SER A 44 -10.06 2.00 -22.67
CA SER A 44 -9.49 3.14 -21.96
C SER A 44 -8.31 3.78 -22.71
N THR A 45 -7.43 2.96 -23.29
CA THR A 45 -6.27 3.45 -24.07
C THR A 45 -6.71 4.13 -25.37
N LEU A 46 -7.67 3.55 -26.09
CA LEU A 46 -8.17 4.09 -27.37
C LEU A 46 -8.95 5.40 -27.19
N LEU A 47 -9.75 5.50 -26.14
CA LEU A 47 -10.62 6.65 -25.90
C LEU A 47 -9.91 7.83 -25.21
N LYS A 48 -8.65 7.64 -24.78
CA LYS A 48 -7.86 8.64 -24.03
C LYS A 48 -8.70 9.29 -22.94
N THR A 49 -9.32 8.46 -22.10
CA THR A 49 -10.20 8.91 -21.02
C THR A 49 -9.42 9.48 -19.84
N ASP A 50 -8.65 10.55 -20.08
CA ASP A 50 -8.00 11.34 -19.03
C ASP A 50 -9.02 12.17 -18.22
N VAL A 51 -10.27 12.26 -18.70
CA VAL A 51 -11.38 12.95 -18.03
C VAL A 51 -12.21 11.94 -17.23
N THR A 52 -12.23 12.08 -15.91
CA THR A 52 -12.84 11.18 -14.92
C THR A 52 -14.27 10.74 -15.27
N VAL A 53 -15.09 11.66 -15.80
CA VAL A 53 -16.48 11.40 -16.15
C VAL A 53 -16.61 10.42 -17.33
N LYS A 54 -15.71 10.46 -18.32
CA LYS A 54 -15.75 9.55 -19.47
C LYS A 54 -15.31 8.14 -19.10
N SER A 55 -14.35 8.03 -18.18
CA SER A 55 -13.91 6.75 -17.63
C SER A 55 -15.04 6.05 -16.87
N GLN A 56 -15.79 6.81 -16.06
CA GLN A 56 -16.93 6.27 -15.32
C GLN A 56 -18.06 5.77 -16.23
N PHE A 57 -18.44 6.53 -17.26
CA PHE A 57 -19.47 6.05 -18.20
C PHE A 57 -19.00 4.83 -19.01
N LEU A 58 -17.70 4.73 -19.29
CA LEU A 58 -17.13 3.57 -19.95
C LEU A 58 -17.20 2.32 -19.05
N SER A 59 -16.81 2.44 -17.77
CA SER A 59 -16.89 1.34 -16.82
C SER A 59 -18.34 0.90 -16.61
N GLU A 60 -19.27 1.84 -16.41
CA GLU A 60 -20.70 1.53 -16.24
C GLU A 60 -21.28 0.80 -17.47
N GLY A 61 -20.90 1.22 -18.68
CA GLY A 61 -21.33 0.56 -19.92
C GLY A 61 -20.75 -0.85 -20.08
N ILE A 62 -19.48 -1.03 -19.73
CA ILE A 62 -18.81 -2.34 -19.74
C ILE A 62 -19.45 -3.28 -18.73
N ASP A 63 -19.70 -2.81 -17.52
CA ASP A 63 -20.32 -3.59 -16.46
C ASP A 63 -21.74 -4.01 -16.84
N TYR A 64 -22.51 -3.13 -17.49
CA TYR A 64 -23.83 -3.48 -18.01
C TYR A 64 -23.76 -4.64 -19.02
N ILE A 65 -22.82 -4.58 -19.97
CA ILE A 65 -22.63 -5.63 -20.97
C ILE A 65 -22.13 -6.93 -20.32
N ARG A 66 -21.18 -6.83 -19.38
CA ARG A 66 -20.66 -7.96 -18.60
C ARG A 66 -21.81 -8.68 -17.89
N ASN A 67 -22.62 -7.94 -17.12
CA ASN A 67 -23.74 -8.50 -16.37
C ASN A 67 -24.78 -9.17 -17.28
N MET A 68 -25.05 -8.59 -18.45
CA MET A 68 -25.97 -9.18 -19.43
C MET A 68 -25.44 -10.51 -19.99
N ILE A 69 -24.15 -10.56 -20.35
CA ILE A 69 -23.52 -11.78 -20.87
C ILE A 69 -23.41 -12.84 -19.76
N GLN A 70 -22.99 -12.45 -18.56
CA GLN A 70 -22.86 -13.35 -17.41
C GLN A 70 -24.20 -13.99 -17.07
N SER A 71 -25.29 -13.21 -17.04
CA SER A 71 -26.62 -13.75 -16.74
C SER A 71 -27.10 -14.80 -17.77
N ASP A 72 -26.86 -14.58 -19.07
CA ASP A 72 -27.18 -15.58 -20.10
C ASP A 72 -26.28 -16.81 -19.99
N LEU A 73 -25.00 -16.59 -19.70
CA LEU A 73 -24.01 -17.65 -19.55
C LEU A 73 -24.31 -18.53 -18.34
N ASP A 74 -24.57 -17.95 -17.17
CA ASP A 74 -24.96 -18.65 -15.93
C ASP A 74 -26.19 -19.53 -16.16
N THR A 75 -27.17 -19.00 -16.91
CA THR A 75 -28.39 -19.74 -17.25
C THR A 75 -28.07 -20.95 -18.11
N ARG A 76 -27.24 -20.78 -19.16
CA ARG A 76 -26.84 -21.86 -20.06
C ARG A 76 -25.94 -22.89 -19.38
N LEU A 77 -24.96 -22.43 -18.62
CA LEU A 77 -24.03 -23.26 -17.87
C LEU A 77 -24.74 -24.05 -16.77
N GLY A 78 -25.72 -23.45 -16.08
CA GLY A 78 -26.57 -24.17 -15.13
C GLY A 78 -27.44 -25.25 -15.78
N MET A 79 -27.91 -25.02 -17.02
CA MET A 79 -28.58 -26.08 -17.79
C MET A 79 -27.60 -27.17 -18.25
N TRP A 80 -26.40 -26.77 -18.67
CA TRP A 80 -25.34 -27.69 -19.07
C TRP A 80 -24.87 -28.58 -17.91
N GLU A 81 -24.64 -28.01 -16.71
CA GLU A 81 -24.31 -28.78 -15.51
C GLU A 81 -25.40 -29.83 -15.24
N LYS A 82 -26.67 -29.41 -15.21
CA LYS A 82 -27.78 -30.35 -15.01
C LYS A 82 -27.77 -31.44 -16.07
N TYR A 83 -27.55 -31.10 -17.34
CA TYR A 83 -27.46 -32.07 -18.42
C TYR A 83 -26.31 -33.07 -18.19
N CYS A 84 -25.12 -32.58 -17.83
CA CYS A 84 -23.94 -33.40 -17.52
C CYS A 84 -24.24 -34.40 -16.40
N VAL A 85 -24.80 -33.93 -15.29
CA VAL A 85 -25.14 -34.79 -14.15
C VAL A 85 -26.19 -35.85 -14.50
N HIS A 86 -27.20 -35.49 -15.29
CA HIS A 86 -28.33 -36.38 -15.57
C HIS A 86 -28.10 -37.34 -16.73
N HIS A 87 -27.22 -37.02 -17.68
CA HIS A 87 -27.08 -37.78 -18.93
C HIS A 87 -25.66 -38.25 -19.22
N ILE A 88 -24.64 -37.44 -18.91
CA ILE A 88 -23.24 -37.78 -19.22
C ILE A 88 -22.65 -38.61 -18.10
N PHE A 89 -22.82 -38.15 -16.85
CA PHE A 89 -22.33 -38.79 -15.65
C PHE A 89 -23.42 -39.56 -14.90
N ALA A 90 -24.39 -40.08 -15.65
CA ALA A 90 -25.42 -40.96 -15.14
C ALA A 90 -25.15 -42.39 -15.58
N VAL A 91 -25.07 -43.29 -14.62
CA VAL A 91 -24.95 -44.72 -14.88
C VAL A 91 -26.36 -45.29 -15.12
N PRO A 92 -26.58 -46.05 -16.22
CA PRO A 92 -27.87 -46.68 -16.47
C PRO A 92 -28.29 -47.59 -15.31
N LYS A 93 -29.59 -47.58 -14.98
CA LYS A 93 -30.14 -48.42 -13.92
C LYS A 93 -29.86 -49.90 -14.21
N GLY A 94 -29.26 -50.60 -13.24
CA GLY A 94 -28.88 -52.01 -13.38
C GLY A 94 -27.46 -52.24 -13.90
N PHE A 95 -26.70 -51.18 -14.22
CA PHE A 95 -25.27 -51.29 -14.43
C PHE A 95 -24.57 -51.33 -13.07
N SER A 96 -24.05 -52.49 -12.72
CA SER A 96 -23.08 -52.66 -11.65
C SER A 96 -21.72 -52.87 -12.29
N LEU A 97 -20.67 -52.26 -11.74
CA LEU A 97 -19.33 -52.76 -12.04
C LEU A 97 -19.31 -54.27 -11.73
N PRO A 98 -18.69 -55.11 -12.59
CA PRO A 98 -18.34 -56.45 -12.15
C PRO A 98 -17.63 -56.27 -10.81
N GLN A 99 -18.18 -56.86 -9.74
CA GLN A 99 -17.47 -56.90 -8.47
C GLN A 99 -16.09 -57.40 -8.83
N THR A 100 -15.07 -56.57 -8.57
CA THR A 100 -13.68 -56.98 -8.71
C THR A 100 -13.63 -58.35 -8.07
N GLU A 101 -13.47 -59.38 -8.90
CA GLU A 101 -13.44 -60.75 -8.42
C GLU A 101 -12.44 -60.74 -7.28
N SER A 102 -12.85 -61.33 -6.15
CA SER A 102 -12.01 -61.47 -4.96
C SER A 102 -10.55 -61.58 -5.40
N PRO A 103 -9.61 -60.81 -4.79
CA PRO A 103 -8.20 -60.85 -5.19
C PRO A 103 -7.65 -62.28 -5.33
N ALA A 104 -8.30 -63.25 -4.67
CA ALA A 104 -8.08 -64.69 -4.77
C ALA A 104 -8.11 -65.28 -6.19
N GLU A 105 -8.92 -64.78 -7.14
CA GLU A 105 -8.99 -65.37 -8.49
C GLU A 105 -8.02 -64.70 -9.49
N THR A 106 -7.69 -63.42 -9.29
CA THR A 106 -6.60 -62.74 -10.02
C THR A 106 -5.19 -63.13 -9.51
N LEU A 107 -5.11 -63.68 -8.30
CA LEU A 107 -3.87 -64.13 -7.65
C LEU A 107 -3.16 -65.28 -8.37
N MET A 108 -3.85 -66.07 -9.20
CA MET A 108 -3.24 -67.20 -9.91
C MET A 108 -2.29 -66.79 -11.06
N CYS A 109 -2.21 -65.50 -11.40
CA CYS A 109 -1.24 -64.93 -12.35
C CYS A 109 -0.34 -63.84 -11.72
N GLN A 110 -0.20 -63.80 -10.39
CA GLN A 110 0.49 -62.69 -9.72
C GLN A 110 2.03 -62.82 -9.70
N ASP A 111 2.58 -64.00 -10.01
CA ASP A 111 4.04 -64.22 -10.10
C ASP A 111 4.69 -63.50 -11.31
N VAL A 112 3.88 -62.94 -12.23
CA VAL A 112 4.33 -62.21 -13.44
C VAL A 112 4.16 -60.68 -13.30
N LEU A 113 3.53 -60.19 -12.22
CA LEU A 113 3.18 -58.77 -12.06
C LEU A 113 4.08 -57.98 -11.10
N CYS A 114 4.98 -58.63 -10.36
CA CYS A 114 6.04 -57.95 -9.62
C CYS A 114 7.13 -57.52 -10.60
N ASP A 115 6.89 -56.43 -11.33
CA ASP A 115 7.91 -55.78 -12.13
C ASP A 115 8.77 -54.88 -11.21
N PRO A 116 10.00 -55.30 -10.85
CA PRO A 116 10.87 -54.52 -9.96
C PRO A 116 11.26 -53.17 -10.57
N ASP A 117 11.16 -53.00 -11.89
CA ASP A 117 11.39 -51.72 -12.54
C ASP A 117 10.26 -50.73 -12.24
N LEU A 118 9.01 -51.18 -12.28
CA LEU A 118 7.84 -50.36 -11.94
C LEU A 118 7.88 -49.90 -10.47
N ASP A 119 8.23 -50.81 -9.55
CA ASP A 119 8.39 -50.48 -8.14
C ASP A 119 9.51 -49.45 -7.92
N THR A 120 10.63 -49.60 -8.63
CA THR A 120 11.75 -48.64 -8.59
C THR A 120 11.33 -47.27 -9.14
N GLN A 121 10.59 -47.23 -10.24
CA GLN A 121 10.05 -45.99 -10.80
C GLN A 121 9.07 -45.32 -9.83
N LEU A 122 8.23 -46.09 -9.16
CA LEU A 122 7.23 -45.58 -8.22
C LEU A 122 7.89 -45.02 -6.96
N ASP A 123 8.93 -45.67 -6.44
CA ASP A 123 9.75 -45.14 -5.35
C ASP A 123 10.53 -43.89 -5.76
N ASN A 124 11.05 -43.84 -6.99
CA ASN A 124 11.67 -42.61 -7.53
C ASN A 124 10.67 -41.45 -7.59
N LEU A 125 9.43 -41.68 -8.02
CA LEU A 125 8.39 -40.66 -8.05
C LEU A 125 7.98 -40.20 -6.65
N ARG A 126 7.83 -41.13 -5.69
CA ARG A 126 7.58 -40.79 -4.28
C ARG A 126 8.70 -39.94 -3.70
N ASN A 127 9.95 -40.32 -3.92
CA ASN A 127 11.12 -39.56 -3.48
C ASN A 127 11.14 -38.17 -4.11
N ARG A 128 10.85 -38.06 -5.41
CA ARG A 128 10.76 -36.76 -6.09
C ARG A 128 9.62 -35.91 -5.57
N LEU A 129 8.45 -36.48 -5.29
CA LEU A 129 7.31 -35.76 -4.71
C LEU A 129 7.65 -35.23 -3.31
N THR A 130 8.31 -36.03 -2.47
CA THR A 130 8.74 -35.57 -1.14
C THR A 130 9.81 -34.47 -1.22
N MET A 131 10.70 -34.52 -2.22
CA MET A 131 11.69 -33.48 -2.48
C MET A 131 11.02 -32.16 -2.91
N ILE A 132 10.13 -32.21 -3.90
CA ILE A 132 9.34 -31.05 -4.36
C ILE A 132 8.49 -30.49 -3.22
N GLY A 133 7.91 -31.35 -2.37
CA GLY A 133 7.15 -30.92 -1.19
C GLY A 133 7.99 -30.13 -0.18
N LYS A 134 9.26 -30.51 0.02
CA LYS A 134 10.18 -29.74 0.88
C LYS A 134 10.55 -28.41 0.24
N GLU A 135 10.91 -28.43 -1.05
CA GLU A 135 11.24 -27.21 -1.81
C GLU A 135 10.07 -26.22 -1.84
N SER A 136 8.84 -26.70 -2.04
CA SER A 136 7.63 -25.88 -1.98
C SER A 136 7.41 -25.28 -0.59
N ALA A 137 7.69 -26.02 0.49
CA ALA A 137 7.59 -25.51 1.85
C ALA A 137 8.65 -24.43 2.15
N GLU A 138 9.88 -24.62 1.66
CA GLU A 138 10.97 -23.64 1.76
C GLU A 138 10.64 -22.36 0.96
N LEU A 139 10.18 -22.51 -0.29
CA LEU A 139 9.77 -21.37 -1.12
C LEU A 139 8.61 -20.59 -0.49
N ASN A 140 7.62 -21.27 0.08
CA ASN A 140 6.52 -20.61 0.78
C ASN A 140 7.00 -19.87 2.04
N TYR A 141 7.98 -20.42 2.75
CA TYR A 141 8.60 -19.72 3.88
C TYR A 141 9.33 -18.45 3.43
N GLU A 142 10.07 -18.50 2.32
CA GLU A 142 10.75 -17.34 1.74
C GLU A 142 9.76 -16.28 1.25
N LEU A 143 8.68 -16.70 0.59
CA LEU A 143 7.61 -15.81 0.12
C LEU A 143 7.01 -15.02 1.29
N GLN A 144 6.66 -15.71 2.39
CA GLN A 144 6.15 -15.03 3.59
C GLN A 144 7.19 -14.11 4.25
N ALA A 145 8.48 -14.42 4.17
CA ALA A 145 9.53 -13.55 4.68
C ALA A 145 9.62 -12.26 3.85
N LEU A 146 9.55 -12.38 2.52
CA LEU A 146 9.53 -11.26 1.58
C LEU A 146 8.27 -10.39 1.73
N GLU A 147 7.09 -10.99 1.92
CA GLU A 147 5.85 -10.24 2.18
C GLU A 147 5.97 -9.37 3.45
N ARG A 148 6.49 -9.95 4.54
CA ARG A 148 6.73 -9.19 5.79
C ARG A 148 7.74 -8.07 5.57
N GLN A 149 8.78 -8.31 4.78
CA GLN A 149 9.75 -7.29 4.43
C GLN A 149 9.11 -6.16 3.63
N SER A 150 8.35 -6.49 2.57
CA SER A 150 7.62 -5.52 1.75
C SER A 150 6.70 -4.67 2.60
N ALA A 151 5.84 -5.30 3.43
CA ALA A 151 4.91 -4.57 4.30
C ALA A 151 5.63 -3.61 5.26
N SER A 152 6.80 -3.99 5.79
CA SER A 152 7.59 -3.08 6.64
C SER A 152 8.27 -1.96 5.85
N SER A 153 8.67 -2.23 4.61
CA SER A 153 9.23 -1.24 3.69
C SER A 153 8.16 -0.22 3.30
N ASP A 154 6.95 -0.69 2.98
CA ASP A 154 5.81 0.16 2.63
C ASP A 154 5.43 1.06 3.82
N HIS A 155 5.38 0.51 5.03
CA HIS A 155 5.17 1.30 6.24
C HIS A 155 6.27 2.34 6.49
N CYS A 156 7.53 1.99 6.21
CA CYS A 156 8.64 2.94 6.30
C CYS A 156 8.51 4.06 5.25
N ALA A 157 8.12 3.72 4.03
CA ALA A 157 7.87 4.69 2.97
C ALA A 157 6.71 5.64 3.35
N GLU A 158 5.64 5.12 3.93
CA GLU A 158 4.54 5.92 4.47
C GLU A 158 5.02 6.89 5.56
N LEU A 159 5.77 6.40 6.56
CA LEU A 159 6.32 7.26 7.63
C LEU A 159 7.25 8.35 7.10
N VAL A 160 8.10 8.02 6.11
CA VAL A 160 8.97 9.03 5.46
C VAL A 160 8.12 10.04 4.69
N SER A 161 7.08 9.60 4.00
CA SER A 161 6.17 10.50 3.28
C SER A 161 5.40 11.43 4.23
N GLU A 162 4.97 10.94 5.39
CA GLU A 162 4.32 11.73 6.44
C GLU A 162 5.28 12.76 7.04
N ALA A 163 6.52 12.37 7.34
CA ALA A 163 7.55 13.28 7.82
C ALA A 163 7.88 14.39 6.81
N LEU A 164 7.91 14.06 5.51
CA LEU A 164 8.06 15.05 4.43
C LEU A 164 6.86 15.99 4.35
N GLN A 165 5.63 15.48 4.47
CA GLN A 165 4.43 16.33 4.51
C GLN A 165 4.44 17.28 5.71
N LEU A 166 4.92 16.84 6.88
CA LEU A 166 5.06 17.71 8.04
C LEU A 166 6.09 18.83 7.79
N TYR A 167 7.17 18.54 7.07
CA TYR A 167 8.16 19.55 6.67
C TYR A 167 7.61 20.54 5.64
N ASP A 168 6.77 20.08 4.70
CA ASP A 168 6.10 20.93 3.72
C ASP A 168 4.97 21.78 4.36
N GLN A 169 4.23 21.24 5.34
CA GLN A 169 3.19 21.97 6.07
C GLN A 169 3.79 22.99 7.05
N ALA A 170 4.84 22.62 7.77
CA ALA A 170 5.61 23.55 8.57
C ALA A 170 6.56 24.30 7.63
N SER A 171 6.01 25.17 6.78
CA SER A 171 6.73 25.96 5.78
C SER A 171 8.01 26.54 6.38
N VAL A 172 9.11 25.79 6.20
CA VAL A 172 10.42 26.18 6.72
C VAL A 172 10.84 27.46 6.03
N GLN A 173 10.38 27.66 4.80
CA GLN A 173 10.53 28.90 4.05
C GLN A 173 9.86 30.08 4.76
N ASP A 174 8.61 29.96 5.23
CA ASP A 174 7.90 31.05 5.93
C ASP A 174 8.54 31.34 7.29
N MET A 175 8.87 30.30 8.07
CA MET A 175 9.56 30.48 9.36
C MET A 175 10.93 31.13 9.18
N PHE A 176 11.67 30.77 8.13
CA PHE A 176 12.98 31.37 7.83
C PHE A 176 12.83 32.81 7.35
N GLN A 177 11.79 33.11 6.57
CA GLN A 177 11.50 34.46 6.12
C GLN A 177 11.08 35.38 7.27
N ASP A 178 10.30 34.90 8.22
CA ASP A 178 9.93 35.61 9.45
C ASP A 178 11.14 35.85 10.36
N LEU A 179 12.05 34.88 10.49
CA LEU A 179 13.30 35.05 11.23
C LEU A 179 14.22 36.09 10.57
N VAL A 180 14.31 36.10 9.24
CA VAL A 180 15.10 37.09 8.50
C VAL A 180 14.48 38.48 8.63
N SER A 181 13.14 38.60 8.62
CA SER A 181 12.45 39.89 8.78
C SER A 181 12.68 40.45 10.18
N THR A 182 12.47 39.63 11.23
CA THR A 182 12.68 40.03 12.62
C THR A 182 14.13 40.38 12.92
N MET A 183 15.10 39.66 12.35
CA MET A 183 16.52 40.02 12.46
C MET A 183 16.85 41.35 11.78
N SER A 184 16.19 41.63 10.65
CA SER A 184 16.35 42.90 9.94
C SER A 184 15.76 44.07 10.74
N GLU A 185 14.59 43.89 11.35
CA GLU A 185 14.00 44.88 12.26
C GLU A 185 14.86 45.14 13.49
N LEU A 186 15.43 44.09 14.09
CA LEU A 186 16.36 44.22 15.22
C LEU A 186 17.57 45.07 14.83
N ARG A 187 18.17 44.78 13.67
CA ARG A 187 19.31 45.54 13.14
C ARG A 187 18.94 47.01 12.91
N GLU A 188 17.78 47.28 12.33
CA GLU A 188 17.30 48.65 12.13
C GLU A 188 17.10 49.39 13.45
N LYS A 189 16.49 48.73 14.46
CA LYS A 189 16.34 49.32 15.80
C LYS A 189 17.67 49.57 16.49
N MET A 190 18.66 48.67 16.34
CA MET A 190 20.00 48.89 16.87
C MET A 190 20.70 50.08 16.21
N GLU A 191 20.59 50.23 14.88
CA GLU A 191 21.16 51.39 14.18
C GLU A 191 20.46 52.69 14.58
N LYS A 192 19.12 52.70 14.71
CA LYS A 192 18.35 53.85 15.24
C LYS A 192 18.76 54.21 16.67
N LEU A 193 18.98 53.22 17.53
CA LEU A 193 19.47 53.45 18.90
C LEU A 193 20.87 54.07 18.87
N ARG A 194 21.74 53.60 17.98
CA ARG A 194 23.10 54.10 17.82
C ARG A 194 23.12 55.55 17.31
N THR A 195 22.31 55.90 16.31
CA THR A 195 22.21 57.28 15.81
C THR A 195 21.62 58.20 16.87
N ARG A 196 20.54 57.79 17.55
CA ARG A 196 19.96 58.55 18.68
C ARG A 196 20.98 58.81 19.79
N LYS A 197 21.85 57.84 20.09
CA LYS A 197 22.93 58.00 21.06
C LYS A 197 23.98 59.02 20.60
N VAL A 198 24.36 59.01 19.32
CA VAL A 198 25.32 59.98 18.75
C VAL A 198 24.72 61.40 18.75
N GLU A 199 23.48 61.56 18.30
CA GLU A 199 22.76 62.84 18.31
C GLU A 199 22.59 63.40 19.72
N ASN A 200 22.31 62.54 20.72
CA ASN A 200 22.24 62.96 22.11
C ASN A 200 23.62 63.43 22.63
N ILE A 201 24.70 62.70 22.32
CA ILE A 201 26.07 63.13 22.65
C ILE A 201 26.42 64.46 21.99
N GLU A 202 26.01 64.68 20.74
CA GLU A 202 26.21 65.94 20.02
C GLU A 202 25.35 67.07 20.59
N CYS A 203 24.10 66.81 20.96
CA CYS A 203 23.22 67.77 21.63
C CYS A 203 23.78 68.21 22.99
N VAL A 204 24.30 67.27 23.79
CA VAL A 204 25.00 67.55 25.05
C VAL A 204 26.27 68.38 24.80
N ARG A 205 26.99 68.12 23.72
CA ARG A 205 28.19 68.89 23.34
C ARG A 205 27.84 70.30 22.86
N ALA A 206 26.79 70.46 22.07
CA ALA A 206 26.29 71.76 21.60
C ALA A 206 25.74 72.61 22.75
N LYS A 207 25.01 72.00 23.69
CA LYS A 207 24.58 72.66 24.94
C LYS A 207 25.77 73.14 25.77
N ARG A 208 26.86 72.37 25.84
CA ARG A 208 28.11 72.76 26.53
C ARG A 208 28.85 73.93 25.87
N ILE A 209 28.62 74.18 24.57
CA ILE A 209 29.26 75.27 23.82
C ILE A 209 28.43 76.57 23.90
N HIS A 210 27.11 76.46 24.06
CA HIS A 210 26.19 77.61 24.12
C HIS A 210 25.86 78.11 25.54
N ASP A 211 26.36 77.45 26.58
CA ASP A 211 26.18 77.90 27.96
C ASP A 211 27.37 78.80 28.38
N PRO A 212 27.16 80.10 28.66
CA PRO A 212 28.25 81.02 28.96
C PRO A 212 28.71 80.99 30.43
N ASP A 213 28.17 80.10 31.27
CA ASP A 213 28.58 79.99 32.67
C ASP A 213 29.48 78.75 32.87
N ARG A 214 30.71 78.88 32.38
CA ARG A 214 31.72 77.82 32.47
C ARG A 214 32.80 78.20 33.46
N ASP A 215 32.43 78.28 34.73
CA ASP A 215 33.35 78.12 35.85
C ASP A 215 32.54 77.86 37.11
N LEU A 216 32.26 76.59 37.39
CA LEU A 216 32.05 75.97 38.71
C LEU A 216 31.35 74.64 38.48
N LEU A 217 32.14 73.56 38.52
CA LEU A 217 31.82 72.17 38.88
C LEU A 217 32.77 71.23 38.14
N ALA A 218 34.07 71.49 38.32
CA ALA A 218 35.07 70.44 38.30
C ALA A 218 34.98 69.66 39.62
N SER A 219 34.00 68.75 39.75
CA SER A 219 34.09 67.71 40.77
C SER A 219 33.03 66.62 40.56
N ASN A 220 33.54 65.38 40.50
CA ASN A 220 32.83 64.11 40.67
C ASN A 220 32.02 63.58 39.46
N TYR A 221 32.50 62.52 38.81
CA TYR A 221 32.22 61.13 39.24
C TYR A 221 32.85 60.09 38.29
N SER A 222 33.61 59.18 38.91
CA SER A 222 33.82 57.75 38.64
C SER A 222 33.52 57.15 37.25
N LYS A 223 34.48 56.35 36.78
CA LYS A 223 34.31 55.23 35.84
C LYS A 223 33.08 54.38 36.20
N GLY A 224 32.02 54.52 35.43
CA GLY A 224 30.77 53.76 35.52
C GLY A 224 29.80 54.31 34.48
N LEU A 225 29.00 53.45 33.85
CA LEU A 225 28.03 53.78 32.79
C LEU A 225 27.35 55.13 33.02
N PRO A 226 27.49 56.14 32.14
CA PRO A 226 26.87 57.42 32.39
C PRO A 226 25.40 57.36 31.96
N ASN A 227 24.51 57.61 32.93
CA ASN A 227 23.18 58.18 32.76
C ASN A 227 22.10 57.33 32.06
N ALA A 228 21.94 56.06 32.44
CA ALA A 228 20.63 55.40 32.30
C ALA A 228 19.87 55.61 33.61
N THR A 229 18.74 56.31 33.56
CA THR A 229 17.85 56.40 34.72
C THR A 229 17.10 55.06 34.89
N VAL A 230 16.67 54.72 36.10
CA VAL A 230 16.00 53.42 36.37
C VAL A 230 14.72 53.30 35.56
N GLU A 231 14.11 54.45 35.26
CA GLU A 231 12.97 54.65 34.38
C GLU A 231 13.26 54.18 32.94
N ASP A 232 14.44 54.50 32.38
CA ASP A 232 14.84 54.08 31.03
C ASP A 232 15.01 52.54 30.94
N LEU A 233 15.48 51.91 32.01
CA LEU A 233 15.61 50.45 32.11
C LEU A 233 14.25 49.78 32.33
N GLN A 234 13.31 50.44 33.01
CA GLN A 234 11.94 49.96 33.18
C GLN A 234 11.14 50.04 31.87
N GLU A 235 11.30 51.11 31.09
CA GLU A 235 10.67 51.26 29.77
C GLU A 235 11.16 50.17 28.81
N PHE A 236 12.47 49.91 28.78
CA PHE A 236 13.04 48.82 27.98
C PHE A 236 12.51 47.43 28.40
N MET A 237 12.34 47.17 29.69
CA MET A 237 11.76 45.90 30.16
C MET A 237 10.26 45.77 29.89
N ALA A 238 9.52 46.87 29.83
CA ALA A 238 8.10 46.86 29.49
C ALA A 238 7.88 46.55 28.01
N ASP A 239 8.71 47.13 27.14
CA ASP A 239 8.68 46.87 25.69
C ASP A 239 9.04 45.42 25.36
N LEU A 240 9.96 44.82 26.12
CA LEU A 240 10.38 43.42 25.92
C LEU A 240 9.35 42.39 26.40
N LYS A 241 8.39 42.80 27.26
CA LYS A 241 7.25 41.96 27.68
C LYS A 241 6.04 42.06 26.74
N HIS A 242 6.05 43.01 25.82
CA HIS A 242 4.99 43.24 24.84
C HIS A 242 5.33 42.72 23.43
N MET A 243 6.52 42.15 23.26
CA MET A 243 6.93 41.30 22.14
C MET A 243 6.61 39.84 22.46
#